data_AF-A0A554X0C7-F1
#
_entry.id   AF-A0A554X0C7-F1
#
_cell.length_a   1.000
_cell.length_b   1.000
_cell.length_c   1.000
_cell.angle_alpha   90.00
_cell.angle_beta   90.00
_cell.angle_gamma   90.00
#
_symmetry.space_group_name_H-M   'P 1'
#
loop_
_entity.id
_entity.type
_entity.pdbx_description
1 polymer ?
#
loop_
_entity_poly.entity_id
_entity_poly.type
_entity_poly.pdbx_seq_one_letter_code
_entity_poly.pdbx_strand_id
1 'polypeptide(L)'
;MVDSTVQHKAIAHPTDSRLLEVARAKLVAAAKQAGLQLKQTLAKEGKGLLRKAHEGRAKLYAWYAPEVDCISKGKARTPYEFGVKVGIVSTLRHNLIVGARAFHGNPYDGHTLASQLEQASILMQDLGITPHTVFVDLGYRGVDGDNPNVRLIHRGKLKRISARERAQLKRRQAIEPVIGHLKADCRMDRCHLKGKRGDRLHAVLCAAGYNIRWLLRMIAKKGLRALYSFLLHLLGLLALGPKPLTPRSSNSQLAVG
;
A
#
# COMPACT_ATOMS: atom_id res chain seq x y z
N MET A 1 12.91 -2.69 0.86
CA MET A 1 12.76 -1.25 0.58
C MET A 1 11.31 -0.90 0.86
N VAL A 2 11.07 0.20 1.56
CA VAL A 2 9.71 0.66 1.84
C VAL A 2 9.57 2.10 1.39
N ASP A 3 8.43 2.37 0.76
CA ASP A 3 8.03 3.72 0.38
C ASP A 3 6.51 3.85 0.39
N SER A 4 6.02 5.08 0.46
CA SER A 4 4.60 5.39 0.34
C SER A 4 4.33 6.10 -0.99
N THR A 5 3.14 5.90 -1.52
CA THR A 5 2.64 6.63 -2.67
C THR A 5 1.18 6.98 -2.48
N VAL A 6 0.62 7.80 -3.36
CA VAL A 6 -0.81 8.09 -3.39
C VAL A 6 -1.44 7.33 -4.54
N GLN A 7 -2.48 6.57 -4.22
CA GLN A 7 -3.43 6.02 -5.18
C GLN A 7 -4.57 7.03 -5.36
N HIS A 8 -4.65 7.67 -6.53
CA HIS A 8 -5.64 8.73 -6.71
C HIS A 8 -7.05 8.16 -6.79
N LYS A 9 -8.00 8.99 -6.36
CA LYS A 9 -9.42 8.79 -6.64
C LYS A 9 -9.87 9.75 -7.71
N ALA A 10 -11.04 9.50 -8.26
CA ALA A 10 -11.63 10.31 -9.31
C ALA A 10 -12.16 11.68 -8.79
N ILE A 11 -11.38 12.38 -7.95
CA ILE A 11 -11.65 13.73 -7.45
C ILE A 11 -10.54 14.62 -8.03
N ALA A 12 -10.90 15.59 -8.84
CA ALA A 12 -9.93 16.36 -9.62
C ALA A 12 -9.35 17.53 -8.81
N HIS A 13 -10.20 18.25 -8.06
CA HIS A 13 -9.81 19.49 -7.40
C HIS A 13 -10.39 19.67 -5.98
N PRO A 14 -9.69 20.39 -5.09
CA PRO A 14 -10.18 20.63 -3.73
C PRO A 14 -11.44 21.53 -3.70
N THR A 15 -11.66 22.31 -4.75
CA THR A 15 -12.85 23.14 -4.96
C THR A 15 -14.06 22.34 -5.44
N ASP A 16 -13.87 21.12 -5.96
CA ASP A 16 -14.97 20.25 -6.40
C ASP A 16 -15.99 20.05 -5.28
N SER A 17 -15.52 19.96 -4.03
CA SER A 17 -16.39 19.88 -2.86
C SER A 17 -17.49 20.97 -2.83
N ARG A 18 -17.17 22.23 -3.10
CA ARG A 18 -18.18 23.31 -3.12
C ARG A 18 -19.12 23.19 -4.32
N LEU A 19 -18.57 22.87 -5.49
CA LEU A 19 -19.35 22.70 -6.71
C LEU A 19 -20.33 21.53 -6.60
N LEU A 20 -19.91 20.43 -5.97
CA LEU A 20 -20.76 19.29 -5.67
C LEU A 20 -21.95 19.71 -4.82
N GLU A 21 -21.74 20.48 -3.73
CA GLU A 21 -22.84 20.99 -2.89
C GLU A 21 -23.82 21.87 -3.67
N VAL A 22 -23.31 22.77 -4.51
CA VAL A 22 -24.15 23.61 -5.39
C VAL A 22 -24.95 22.73 -6.35
N ALA A 23 -24.32 21.73 -6.97
CA ALA A 23 -24.99 20.82 -7.90
C ALA A 23 -26.10 20.02 -7.23
N ARG A 24 -25.88 19.48 -6.01
CA ARG A 24 -26.92 18.79 -5.23
C ARG A 24 -28.07 19.71 -4.87
N ALA A 25 -27.80 20.94 -4.42
CA ALA A 25 -28.85 21.89 -4.09
C ALA A 25 -29.74 22.18 -5.31
N LYS A 26 -29.14 22.41 -6.48
CA LYS A 26 -29.85 22.62 -7.75
C LYS A 26 -30.64 21.39 -8.21
N LEU A 27 -30.04 20.19 -8.14
CA LEU A 27 -30.70 18.93 -8.52
C LEU A 27 -31.89 18.63 -7.62
N VAL A 28 -31.77 18.85 -6.31
CA VAL A 28 -32.87 18.67 -5.36
C VAL A 28 -34.01 19.66 -5.63
N ALA A 29 -33.69 20.91 -5.96
CA ALA A 29 -34.70 21.91 -6.33
C ALA A 29 -35.44 21.52 -7.62
N ALA A 30 -34.71 21.13 -8.67
CA ALA A 30 -35.28 20.68 -9.93
C ALA A 30 -36.16 19.42 -9.77
N ALA A 31 -35.70 18.44 -8.98
CA ALA A 31 -36.48 17.23 -8.69
C ALA A 31 -37.80 17.55 -7.98
N LYS A 32 -37.80 18.49 -7.02
CA LYS A 32 -39.03 18.96 -6.35
C LYS A 32 -39.97 19.67 -7.32
N GLN A 33 -39.45 20.52 -8.20
CA GLN A 33 -40.25 21.19 -9.24
C GLN A 33 -40.90 20.17 -10.20
N ALA A 34 -40.21 19.06 -10.49
CA ALA A 34 -40.73 17.96 -11.28
C ALA A 34 -41.65 16.98 -10.51
N GLY A 35 -41.96 17.25 -9.24
CA GLY A 35 -42.82 16.38 -8.42
C GLY A 35 -42.18 15.07 -7.98
N LEU A 36 -40.86 14.91 -8.12
CA LEU A 36 -40.15 13.68 -7.75
C LEU A 36 -39.93 13.61 -6.23
N GLN A 37 -40.37 12.52 -5.62
CA GLN A 37 -40.07 12.22 -4.22
C GLN A 37 -38.64 11.67 -4.08
N LEU A 38 -37.78 12.40 -3.35
CA LEU A 38 -36.40 12.00 -3.11
C LEU A 38 -36.28 11.23 -1.79
N LYS A 39 -35.86 9.97 -1.85
CA LYS A 39 -35.57 9.13 -0.66
C LYS A 39 -34.43 9.69 0.20
N GLN A 40 -33.44 10.32 -0.43
CA GLN A 40 -32.30 10.94 0.25
C GLN A 40 -31.80 12.13 -0.57
N THR A 41 -31.43 13.21 0.11
CA THR A 41 -30.96 14.46 -0.53
C THR A 41 -29.51 14.78 -0.25
N LEU A 42 -28.82 13.99 0.58
CA LEU A 42 -27.44 14.19 1.06
C LEU A 42 -27.16 15.56 1.70
N ALA A 43 -28.20 16.26 2.18
CA ALA A 43 -28.07 17.62 2.72
C ALA A 43 -27.24 17.67 4.02
N LYS A 44 -27.23 16.60 4.81
CA LYS A 44 -26.41 16.52 6.05
C LYS A 44 -24.93 16.45 5.70
N GLU A 45 -24.59 15.60 4.74
CA GLU A 45 -23.23 15.38 4.21
C GLU A 45 -22.73 16.60 3.41
N GLY A 46 -23.64 17.33 2.75
CA GLY A 46 -23.36 18.58 2.05
C GLY A 46 -22.65 19.64 2.89
N LYS A 47 -23.03 19.76 4.18
CA LYS A 47 -22.34 20.66 5.14
C LYS A 47 -20.85 20.32 5.28
N GLY A 48 -20.48 19.05 5.13
CA GLY A 48 -19.10 18.58 5.21
C GLY A 48 -18.24 19.07 4.04
N LEU A 49 -18.83 19.25 2.86
CA LEU A 49 -18.11 19.72 1.66
C LEU A 49 -17.77 21.21 1.72
N LEU A 50 -18.59 22.02 2.40
CA LEU A 50 -18.38 23.46 2.54
C LEU A 50 -17.30 23.82 3.58
N ARG A 51 -16.91 22.86 4.43
CA ARG A 51 -15.92 23.10 5.49
C ARG A 51 -14.56 23.47 4.91
N LYS A 52 -13.87 24.37 5.60
CA LYS A 52 -12.43 24.60 5.38
C LYS A 52 -11.66 23.39 5.93
N ALA A 53 -10.57 23.01 5.26
CA ALA A 53 -9.64 22.05 5.82
C ALA A 53 -8.94 22.72 7.01
N HIS A 54 -8.96 22.05 8.16
CA HIS A 54 -8.30 22.54 9.39
C HIS A 54 -7.61 21.36 10.06
N GLU A 55 -6.50 21.62 10.74
CA GLU A 55 -5.82 20.62 11.55
C GLU A 55 -6.81 20.00 12.57
N GLY A 56 -6.85 18.67 12.62
CA GLY A 56 -7.70 17.90 13.54
C GLY A 56 -9.14 17.62 13.09
N ARG A 57 -9.62 18.18 11.96
CA ARG A 57 -10.98 17.87 11.43
C ARG A 57 -10.95 17.47 9.95
N ALA A 58 -11.37 16.25 9.68
CA ALA A 58 -11.46 15.73 8.32
C ALA A 58 -12.43 16.57 7.47
N LYS A 59 -11.92 17.08 6.33
CA LYS A 59 -12.74 17.72 5.30
C LYS A 59 -13.27 16.66 4.34
N LEU A 60 -14.55 16.76 3.99
CA LEU A 60 -15.12 15.93 2.94
C LEU A 60 -14.80 16.55 1.57
N TYR A 61 -14.21 15.78 0.67
CA TYR A 61 -13.89 16.24 -0.69
C TYR A 61 -14.93 15.81 -1.72
N ALA A 62 -15.56 14.63 -1.54
CA ALA A 62 -16.69 14.17 -2.35
C ALA A 62 -17.60 13.21 -1.55
N TRP A 63 -18.92 13.26 -1.78
CA TRP A 63 -19.86 12.36 -1.09
C TRP A 63 -19.73 10.90 -1.50
N TYR A 64 -19.37 10.65 -2.77
CA TYR A 64 -19.26 9.29 -3.30
C TYR A 64 -17.95 8.58 -2.89
N ALA A 65 -17.01 9.32 -2.28
CA ALA A 65 -15.73 8.80 -1.79
C ALA A 65 -15.31 9.54 -0.52
N PRO A 66 -16.05 9.38 0.59
CA PRO A 66 -15.76 10.06 1.86
C PRO A 66 -14.43 9.65 2.49
N GLU A 67 -13.87 8.52 2.06
CA GLU A 67 -12.56 8.02 2.50
C GLU A 67 -11.36 8.73 1.86
N VAL A 68 -11.57 9.66 0.93
CA VAL A 68 -10.47 10.34 0.23
C VAL A 68 -9.85 11.42 1.08
N ASP A 69 -8.52 11.36 1.16
CA ASP A 69 -7.70 12.37 1.80
C ASP A 69 -7.07 13.30 0.76
N CYS A 70 -6.83 14.54 1.18
CA CYS A 70 -6.01 15.49 0.46
C CYS A 70 -4.58 15.42 1.02
N ILE A 71 -3.63 15.06 0.17
CA ILE A 71 -2.24 14.82 0.54
C ILE A 71 -1.36 15.87 -0.12
N SER A 72 -0.68 16.68 0.69
CA SER A 72 0.24 17.71 0.20
C SER A 72 1.50 17.07 -0.37
N LYS A 73 1.86 17.42 -1.60
CA LYS A 73 3.02 16.83 -2.30
C LYS A 73 4.33 17.60 -2.19
N GLY A 74 4.29 18.81 -1.60
CA GLY A 74 5.47 19.68 -1.51
C GLY A 74 6.04 20.11 -2.87
N LYS A 75 5.30 19.91 -3.98
CA LYS A 75 5.70 20.24 -5.34
C LYS A 75 4.94 21.48 -5.82
N ALA A 76 5.65 22.45 -6.39
CA ALA A 76 5.07 23.74 -6.80
C ALA A 76 3.93 23.60 -7.84
N ARG A 77 4.07 22.70 -8.83
CA ARG A 77 3.09 22.54 -9.93
C ARG A 77 1.85 21.73 -9.55
N THR A 78 2.00 20.73 -8.69
CA THR A 78 0.91 19.87 -8.20
C THR A 78 1.00 19.77 -6.69
N PRO A 79 0.50 20.80 -5.97
CA PRO A 79 0.69 20.90 -4.52
C PRO A 79 -0.10 19.85 -3.74
N TYR A 80 -1.18 19.31 -4.33
CA TYR A 80 -2.08 18.37 -3.67
C TYR A 80 -2.39 17.15 -4.55
N GLU A 81 -2.56 16.00 -3.90
CA GLU A 81 -3.13 14.79 -4.48
C GLU A 81 -4.37 14.36 -3.70
N PHE A 82 -5.40 13.92 -4.42
CA PHE A 82 -6.63 13.40 -3.82
C PHE A 82 -6.66 11.90 -3.96
N GLY A 83 -6.57 11.19 -2.85
CA GLY A 83 -6.56 9.76 -2.88
C GLY A 83 -6.35 9.14 -1.51
N VAL A 84 -5.82 7.92 -1.55
CA VAL A 84 -5.50 7.14 -0.35
C VAL A 84 -4.02 6.85 -0.39
N LYS A 85 -3.36 6.98 0.76
CA LYS A 85 -1.95 6.64 0.90
C LYS A 85 -1.79 5.14 0.77
N VAL A 86 -0.88 4.69 -0.07
CA VAL A 86 -0.56 3.28 -0.28
C VAL A 86 0.90 3.06 0.02
N GLY A 87 1.18 2.22 1.00
CA GLY A 87 2.52 1.79 1.33
C GLY A 87 2.93 0.58 0.50
N ILE A 88 4.12 0.63 -0.09
CA ILE A 88 4.69 -0.44 -0.92
C ILE A 88 5.98 -0.98 -0.27
N VAL A 89 6.07 -2.31 -0.18
CA VAL A 89 7.26 -3.02 0.29
C VAL A 89 7.82 -3.82 -0.88
N SER A 90 9.08 -3.59 -1.23
CA SER A 90 9.76 -4.28 -2.32
C SER A 90 11.11 -4.84 -1.90
N THR A 91 11.47 -6.00 -2.46
CA THR A 91 12.79 -6.62 -2.26
C THR A 91 13.90 -5.73 -2.82
N LEU A 92 15.02 -5.62 -2.11
CA LEU A 92 16.10 -4.71 -2.48
C LEU A 92 16.81 -5.07 -3.80
N ARG A 93 16.99 -6.37 -4.06
CA ARG A 93 17.79 -6.84 -5.20
C ARG A 93 16.98 -6.87 -6.49
N HIS A 94 15.79 -7.47 -6.44
CA HIS A 94 15.04 -7.85 -7.64
C HIS A 94 13.76 -7.05 -7.87
N ASN A 95 13.47 -6.07 -7.01
CA ASN A 95 12.30 -5.19 -7.09
C ASN A 95 10.93 -5.92 -7.03
N LEU A 96 10.89 -7.19 -6.61
CA LEU A 96 9.65 -7.92 -6.36
C LEU A 96 8.89 -7.24 -5.22
N ILE A 97 7.60 -6.94 -5.43
CA ILE A 97 6.74 -6.37 -4.39
C ILE A 97 6.29 -7.50 -3.46
N VAL A 98 6.49 -7.32 -2.17
CA VAL A 98 6.14 -8.29 -1.12
C VAL A 98 5.13 -7.74 -0.12
N GLY A 99 4.66 -6.50 -0.32
CA GLY A 99 3.62 -5.88 0.50
C GLY A 99 3.04 -4.65 -0.19
N ALA A 100 1.73 -4.45 -0.06
CA ALA A 100 0.99 -3.31 -0.62
C ALA A 100 -0.25 -3.01 0.23
N ARG A 101 -0.22 -1.93 1.02
CA ARG A 101 -1.28 -1.60 1.99
C ARG A 101 -1.84 -0.20 1.76
N ALA A 102 -3.16 -0.08 1.73
CA ALA A 102 -3.84 1.22 1.72
C ALA A 102 -4.09 1.73 3.15
N PHE A 103 -3.86 3.02 3.38
CA PHE A 103 -3.96 3.73 4.64
C PHE A 103 -4.88 4.95 4.50
N HIS A 104 -5.94 4.96 5.31
CA HIS A 104 -6.96 6.01 5.33
C HIS A 104 -6.74 6.97 6.51
N GLY A 105 -7.15 8.23 6.35
CA GLY A 105 -6.98 9.28 7.38
C GLY A 105 -5.62 9.98 7.31
N ASN A 106 -4.96 9.93 6.15
CA ASN A 106 -3.66 10.53 5.87
C ASN A 106 -2.61 10.40 7.00
N PRO A 107 -2.27 9.18 7.44
CA PRO A 107 -1.27 9.00 8.49
C PRO A 107 0.11 9.48 8.03
N TYR A 108 0.92 9.95 8.97
CA TYR A 108 2.34 10.21 8.72
C TYR A 108 3.06 8.92 8.29
N ASP A 109 4.00 9.03 7.34
CA ASP A 109 4.66 7.86 6.73
C ASP A 109 5.29 6.94 7.77
N GLY A 110 5.95 7.51 8.80
CA GLY A 110 6.54 6.74 9.89
C GLY A 110 5.53 5.79 10.58
N HIS A 111 4.32 6.27 10.86
CA HIS A 111 3.29 5.46 11.53
C HIS A 111 2.74 4.32 10.67
N THR A 112 3.01 4.33 9.36
CA THR A 112 2.54 3.27 8.46
C THR A 112 3.47 2.06 8.41
N LEU A 113 4.73 2.21 8.83
CA LEU A 113 5.77 1.22 8.62
C LEU A 113 5.46 -0.13 9.28
N ALA A 114 5.04 -0.14 10.54
CA ALA A 114 4.75 -1.38 11.28
C ALA A 114 3.68 -2.20 10.55
N SER A 115 2.58 -1.57 10.15
CA SER A 115 1.50 -2.22 9.40
C SER A 115 1.90 -2.68 7.99
N GLN A 116 2.89 -2.03 7.36
CA GLN A 116 3.46 -2.49 6.08
C GLN A 116 4.33 -3.73 6.28
N LEU A 117 5.16 -3.75 7.32
CA LEU A 117 6.03 -4.87 7.64
C LEU A 117 5.24 -6.09 8.12
N GLU A 118 4.18 -5.87 8.89
CA GLU A 118 3.19 -6.90 9.23
C GLU A 118 2.62 -7.54 7.96
N GLN A 119 2.12 -6.73 7.02
CA GLN A 119 1.56 -7.27 5.77
C GLN A 119 2.61 -8.05 4.96
N ALA A 120 3.83 -7.54 4.86
CA ALA A 120 4.91 -8.24 4.17
C ALA A 120 5.26 -9.57 4.85
N SER A 121 5.24 -9.61 6.18
CA SER A 121 5.50 -10.83 6.95
C SER A 121 4.39 -11.86 6.74
N ILE A 122 3.12 -11.43 6.73
CA ILE A 122 1.98 -12.31 6.42
C ILE A 122 2.12 -12.92 5.02
N LEU A 123 2.45 -12.11 4.01
CA LEU A 123 2.61 -12.60 2.63
C LEU A 123 3.84 -13.52 2.43
N MET A 124 4.80 -13.48 3.36
CA MET A 124 6.02 -14.29 3.32
C MET A 124 6.02 -15.43 4.36
N GLN A 125 4.92 -15.63 5.10
CA GLN A 125 4.87 -16.55 6.23
C GLN A 125 5.21 -17.99 5.84
N ASP A 126 4.74 -18.45 4.68
CA ASP A 126 4.97 -19.82 4.19
C ASP A 126 6.43 -20.07 3.76
N LEU A 127 7.20 -19.00 3.54
CA LEU A 127 8.62 -19.08 3.22
C LEU A 127 9.50 -19.16 4.48
N GLY A 128 8.95 -18.91 5.66
CA GLY A 128 9.71 -18.80 6.91
C GLY A 128 10.71 -17.63 6.92
N ILE A 129 10.53 -16.63 6.06
CA ILE A 129 11.44 -15.49 5.92
C ILE A 129 10.76 -14.24 6.47
N THR A 130 11.44 -13.53 7.38
CA THR A 130 10.98 -12.23 7.90
C THR A 130 11.94 -11.09 7.51
N PRO A 131 11.44 -9.86 7.33
CA PRO A 131 12.26 -8.73 6.91
C PRO A 131 13.10 -8.19 8.08
N HIS A 132 14.37 -8.56 8.16
CA HIS A 132 15.29 -8.07 9.20
C HIS A 132 15.87 -6.67 8.94
N THR A 133 16.04 -6.29 7.67
CA THR A 133 16.65 -5.00 7.30
C THR A 133 15.78 -4.28 6.30
N VAL A 134 15.45 -3.02 6.61
CA VAL A 134 14.52 -2.22 5.81
C VAL A 134 15.16 -0.88 5.46
N PHE A 135 15.18 -0.59 4.16
CA PHE A 135 15.69 0.65 3.59
C PHE A 135 14.52 1.60 3.31
N VAL A 136 14.54 2.77 3.92
CA VAL A 136 13.45 3.75 3.91
C VAL A 136 13.94 5.18 3.63
N ASP A 137 13.03 6.06 3.27
CA ASP A 137 13.30 7.50 3.17
C ASP A 137 13.41 8.19 4.52
N LEU A 138 13.83 9.46 4.50
CA LEU A 138 13.98 10.26 5.71
C LEU A 138 12.66 10.48 6.46
N GLY A 139 11.51 10.43 5.78
CA GLY A 139 10.18 10.55 6.38
C GLY A 139 9.80 9.41 7.35
N TYR A 140 10.61 8.35 7.43
CA TYR A 140 10.44 7.26 8.38
C TYR A 140 11.42 7.38 9.56
N ARG A 141 11.97 8.57 9.82
CA ARG A 141 12.87 8.80 10.96
C ARG A 141 12.09 8.73 12.27
N GLY A 142 12.68 8.13 13.30
CA GLY A 142 12.16 8.14 14.67
C GLY A 142 11.25 6.96 15.03
N VAL A 143 10.95 6.08 14.08
CA VAL A 143 10.06 4.91 14.26
C VAL A 143 10.81 3.63 14.65
N ASP A 144 12.10 3.77 14.99
CA ASP A 144 12.96 2.67 15.43
C ASP A 144 12.41 2.02 16.72
N GLY A 145 11.84 2.81 17.63
CA GLY A 145 11.26 2.32 18.88
C GLY A 145 10.02 1.45 18.65
N ASP A 146 9.21 1.78 17.65
CA ASP A 146 7.99 1.02 17.31
C ASP A 146 8.30 -0.29 16.56
N ASN A 147 9.53 -0.46 16.06
CA ASN A 147 9.93 -1.59 15.23
C ASN A 147 11.27 -2.20 15.72
N PRO A 148 11.34 -2.71 16.96
CA PRO A 148 12.60 -3.14 17.58
C PRO A 148 13.25 -4.33 16.87
N ASN A 149 12.45 -5.18 16.21
CA ASN A 149 12.92 -6.40 15.54
C ASN A 149 13.50 -6.14 14.15
N VAL A 150 13.52 -4.89 13.68
CA VAL A 150 13.85 -4.54 12.29
C VAL A 150 14.90 -3.44 12.24
N ARG A 151 16.01 -3.71 11.55
CA ARG A 151 17.07 -2.73 11.32
C ARG A 151 16.65 -1.72 10.24
N LEU A 152 16.30 -0.51 10.66
CA LEU A 152 15.93 0.58 9.77
C LEU A 152 17.13 1.41 9.31
N ILE A 153 17.31 1.47 8.00
CA ILE A 153 18.39 2.19 7.33
C ILE A 153 17.80 3.33 6.50
N HIS A 154 18.19 4.56 6.83
CA HIS A 154 17.81 5.79 6.12
C HIS A 154 18.97 6.78 6.11
N ARG A 155 18.86 7.88 5.33
CA ARG A 155 19.93 8.88 5.16
C ARG A 155 20.41 9.53 6.47
N GLY A 156 19.57 9.57 7.51
CA GLY A 156 19.94 10.15 8.81
C GLY A 156 20.95 9.32 9.61
N LYS A 157 21.23 8.07 9.22
CA LYS A 157 22.17 7.17 9.91
C LYS A 157 23.48 6.95 9.16
N LEU A 158 23.82 7.81 8.18
CA LEU A 158 25.01 7.65 7.32
C LEU A 158 26.33 7.38 8.08
N LYS A 159 26.52 8.02 9.24
CA LYS A 159 27.70 7.84 10.10
C LYS A 159 27.74 6.48 10.82
N ARG A 160 26.59 5.81 10.99
CA ARG A 160 26.43 4.54 11.71
C ARG A 160 26.23 3.32 10.79
N ILE A 161 26.36 3.49 9.48
CA ILE A 161 26.14 2.42 8.50
C ILE A 161 27.41 2.12 7.71
N SER A 162 27.59 0.84 7.37
CA SER A 162 28.71 0.32 6.58
C SER A 162 28.69 0.83 5.14
N ALA A 163 29.83 0.76 4.44
CA ALA A 163 29.92 1.14 3.03
C ALA A 163 28.94 0.33 2.14
N ARG A 164 28.75 -0.96 2.44
CA ARG A 164 27.78 -1.83 1.76
C ARG A 164 26.34 -1.33 1.96
N GLU A 165 25.97 -0.98 3.18
CA GLU A 165 24.63 -0.44 3.48
C GLU A 165 24.40 0.91 2.82
N ARG A 166 25.43 1.76 2.68
CA ARG A 166 25.35 3.01 1.90
C ARG A 166 25.04 2.74 0.44
N ALA A 167 25.70 1.76 -0.18
CA ALA A 167 25.43 1.36 -1.56
C ALA A 167 24.00 0.80 -1.71
N GLN A 168 23.54 0.00 -0.75
CA GLN A 168 22.17 -0.53 -0.71
C GLN A 168 21.13 0.58 -0.49
N LEU A 169 21.42 1.58 0.33
CA LEU A 169 20.58 2.76 0.51
C LEU A 169 20.51 3.60 -0.77
N LYS A 170 21.61 3.71 -1.53
CA LYS A 170 21.58 4.32 -2.88
C LYS A 170 20.69 3.52 -3.83
N ARG A 171 20.77 2.19 -3.80
CA ARG A 171 19.90 1.29 -4.59
C ARG A 171 18.42 1.41 -4.21
N ARG A 172 18.09 1.86 -2.98
CA ARG A 172 16.69 2.08 -2.56
C ARG A 172 15.91 2.99 -3.51
N GLN A 173 16.58 3.93 -4.17
CA GLN A 173 15.99 4.81 -5.19
C GLN A 173 15.27 4.04 -6.32
N ALA A 174 15.58 2.74 -6.49
CA ALA A 174 14.87 1.85 -7.39
C ALA A 174 13.38 1.64 -7.05
N ILE A 175 12.92 1.99 -5.85
CA ILE A 175 11.49 1.93 -5.51
C ILE A 175 10.68 3.01 -6.24
N GLU A 176 11.28 4.14 -6.61
CA GLU A 176 10.62 5.20 -7.38
C GLU A 176 10.17 4.72 -8.76
N PRO A 177 11.01 4.09 -9.60
CA PRO A 177 10.55 3.52 -10.86
C PRO A 177 9.57 2.35 -10.66
N VAL A 178 9.66 1.58 -9.56
CA VAL A 178 8.62 0.58 -9.23
C VAL A 178 7.27 1.25 -9.03
N ILE A 179 7.21 2.33 -8.25
CA ILE A 179 6.00 3.14 -8.06
C ILE A 179 5.54 3.78 -9.38
N GLY A 180 6.48 4.25 -10.21
CA GLY A 180 6.19 4.75 -11.55
C GLY A 180 5.48 3.71 -12.42
N HIS A 181 6.00 2.48 -12.47
CA HIS A 181 5.36 1.37 -13.16
C HIS A 181 4.02 0.97 -12.54
N LEU A 182 3.89 0.97 -11.20
CA LEU A 182 2.59 0.73 -10.56
C LEU A 182 1.53 1.72 -11.06
N LYS A 183 1.90 2.99 -11.19
CA LYS A 183 1.00 4.05 -11.69
C LYS A 183 0.69 3.90 -13.17
N ALA A 184 1.72 3.82 -14.03
CA ALA A 184 1.54 3.82 -15.47
C ALA A 184 1.03 2.48 -16.03
N ASP A 185 1.58 1.36 -15.54
CA ASP A 185 1.33 0.02 -16.11
C ASP A 185 0.26 -0.77 -15.38
N CYS A 186 0.02 -0.45 -14.10
CA CYS A 186 -0.82 -1.26 -13.21
C CYS A 186 -2.00 -0.47 -12.62
N ARG A 187 -2.29 0.72 -13.17
CA ARG A 187 -3.47 1.54 -12.84
C ARG A 187 -3.52 2.12 -11.43
N MET A 188 -2.40 2.12 -10.70
CA MET A 188 -2.30 2.77 -9.39
C MET A 188 -2.50 4.30 -9.48
N ASP A 189 -2.40 4.88 -10.69
CA ASP A 189 -2.69 6.28 -10.96
C ASP A 189 -4.16 6.65 -10.71
N ARG A 190 -5.10 5.70 -10.75
CA ARG A 190 -6.52 5.93 -10.46
C ARG A 190 -7.26 4.67 -9.99
N CYS A 191 -7.78 4.71 -8.76
CA CYS A 191 -8.66 3.68 -8.21
C CYS A 191 -10.13 3.92 -8.60
N HIS A 192 -10.73 2.92 -9.23
CA HIS A 192 -12.13 2.90 -9.63
C HIS A 192 -13.05 2.14 -8.65
N LEU A 193 -12.46 1.43 -7.68
CA LEU A 193 -13.22 0.66 -6.69
C LEU A 193 -13.78 1.59 -5.60
N LYS A 194 -14.98 1.29 -5.11
CA LYS A 194 -15.69 2.11 -4.12
C LYS A 194 -15.28 1.77 -2.68
N GLY A 195 -15.17 2.81 -1.85
CA GLY A 195 -14.96 2.68 -0.41
C GLY A 195 -13.60 2.16 -0.01
N LYS A 196 -13.38 2.13 1.32
CA LYS A 196 -12.11 1.68 1.93
C LYS A 196 -11.71 0.25 1.55
N ARG A 197 -12.70 -0.64 1.37
CA ARG A 197 -12.46 -2.02 0.93
C ARG A 197 -11.94 -2.05 -0.51
N GLY A 198 -12.54 -1.25 -1.39
CA GLY A 198 -12.09 -1.09 -2.76
C GLY A 198 -10.65 -0.61 -2.84
N ASP A 199 -10.25 0.35 -2.01
CA ASP A 199 -8.86 0.85 -2.00
C ASP A 199 -7.84 -0.21 -1.64
N ARG A 200 -8.14 -1.01 -0.62
CA ARG A 200 -7.25 -2.09 -0.17
C ARG A 200 -7.11 -3.15 -1.25
N LEU A 201 -8.22 -3.57 -1.86
CA LEU A 201 -8.21 -4.53 -2.95
C LEU A 201 -7.43 -3.99 -4.15
N HIS A 202 -7.68 -2.75 -4.54
CA HIS A 202 -7.00 -2.11 -5.66
C HIS A 202 -5.49 -2.07 -5.45
N ALA A 203 -5.02 -1.65 -4.28
CA ALA A 203 -3.59 -1.58 -3.97
C ALA A 203 -2.89 -2.95 -4.14
N VAL A 204 -3.51 -4.02 -3.63
CA VAL A 204 -3.00 -5.40 -3.76
C VAL A 204 -3.04 -5.87 -5.21
N LEU A 205 -4.12 -5.60 -5.95
CA LEU A 205 -4.26 -5.99 -7.36
C LEU A 205 -3.23 -5.29 -8.26
N CYS A 206 -2.97 -4.00 -8.05
CA CYS A 206 -1.93 -3.28 -8.77
C CYS A 206 -0.54 -3.88 -8.51
N ALA A 207 -0.24 -4.22 -7.25
CA ALA A 207 1.01 -4.88 -6.86
C ALA A 207 1.15 -6.27 -7.48
N ALA A 208 0.08 -7.07 -7.48
CA ALA A 208 0.04 -8.37 -8.14
C ALA A 208 0.27 -8.23 -9.66
N GLY A 209 -0.39 -7.27 -10.30
CA GLY A 209 -0.20 -6.96 -11.72
C GLY A 209 1.25 -6.59 -12.07
N TYR A 210 1.90 -5.79 -11.22
CA TYR A 210 3.33 -5.49 -11.36
C TYR A 210 4.18 -6.76 -11.28
N ASN A 211 3.96 -7.59 -10.26
CA ASN A 211 4.71 -8.83 -10.05
C ASN A 211 4.51 -9.84 -11.18
N ILE A 212 3.30 -9.95 -11.74
CA ILE A 212 3.02 -10.79 -12.90
C ILE A 212 3.81 -10.29 -14.11
N ARG A 213 3.77 -8.98 -14.42
CA ARG A 213 4.57 -8.40 -15.52
C ARG A 213 6.07 -8.61 -15.29
N TRP A 214 6.53 -8.46 -14.05
CA TRP A 214 7.92 -8.74 -13.67
C TRP A 214 8.30 -10.20 -13.97
N LEU A 215 7.44 -11.15 -13.60
CA LEU A 215 7.66 -12.57 -13.86
C LEU A 215 7.65 -12.87 -15.36
N LEU A 216 6.70 -12.33 -16.11
CA LEU A 216 6.62 -12.49 -17.57
C LEU A 216 7.88 -11.97 -18.28
N ARG A 217 8.43 -10.83 -17.85
CA ARG A 217 9.71 -10.31 -18.38
C ARG A 217 10.87 -11.26 -18.08
N MET A 218 10.90 -11.86 -16.90
CA MET A 218 11.92 -12.85 -16.54
C MET A 218 11.82 -14.12 -17.38
N ILE A 219 10.60 -14.60 -17.64
CA ILE A 219 10.34 -15.76 -18.51
C ILE A 219 10.77 -15.45 -19.94
N ALA A 220 10.37 -14.30 -20.49
CA ALA A 220 10.75 -13.87 -21.83
C ALA A 220 12.27 -13.77 -21.98
N LYS A 221 12.98 -13.26 -20.97
CA LYS A 221 14.44 -13.13 -21.00
C LYS A 221 15.19 -14.46 -20.85
N LYS A 222 14.70 -15.38 -20.03
CA LYS A 222 15.36 -16.67 -19.75
C LYS A 222 14.89 -17.84 -20.62
N GLY A 223 13.81 -17.64 -21.39
CA GLY A 223 13.17 -18.66 -22.23
C GLY A 223 12.26 -19.61 -21.44
N LEU A 224 11.31 -20.25 -22.14
CA LEU A 224 10.35 -21.17 -21.54
C LEU A 224 11.02 -22.39 -20.89
N ARG A 225 12.20 -22.82 -21.33
CA ARG A 225 12.92 -23.98 -20.74
C ARG A 225 13.27 -23.75 -19.26
N ALA A 226 13.69 -22.54 -18.91
CA ALA A 226 13.96 -22.16 -17.52
C ALA A 226 12.67 -22.07 -16.68
N LEU A 227 11.56 -21.63 -17.30
CA LEU A 227 10.24 -21.63 -16.67
C LEU A 227 9.75 -23.07 -16.41
N TYR A 228 9.83 -23.96 -17.39
CA TYR A 228 9.44 -25.37 -17.24
C TYR A 228 10.27 -26.06 -16.15
N SER A 229 11.59 -25.83 -16.12
CA SER A 229 12.47 -26.35 -15.05
C SER A 229 12.08 -25.80 -13.66
N PHE A 230 11.73 -24.51 -13.57
CA PHE A 230 11.25 -23.90 -12.34
C PHE A 230 9.87 -24.45 -11.90
N LEU A 231 8.92 -24.59 -12.83
CA LEU A 231 7.60 -25.17 -12.58
C LEU A 231 7.70 -26.64 -12.13
N LEU A 232 8.58 -27.43 -12.76
CA LEU A 232 8.85 -28.81 -12.37
C LEU A 232 9.48 -28.88 -10.97
N HIS A 233 10.40 -27.96 -10.63
CA HIS A 233 10.94 -27.84 -9.27
C HIS A 233 9.86 -27.42 -8.25
N LEU A 234 8.98 -26.48 -8.62
CA LEU A 234 7.90 -26.03 -7.76
C LEU A 234 6.87 -27.15 -7.52
N LEU A 235 6.51 -27.89 -8.57
CA LEU A 235 5.66 -29.08 -8.48
C LEU A 235 6.32 -30.19 -7.66
N GLY A 236 7.63 -30.40 -7.80
CA GLY A 236 8.38 -31.33 -6.96
C GLY A 236 8.40 -30.93 -5.48
N LEU A 237 8.53 -29.63 -5.19
CA LEU A 237 8.45 -29.09 -3.83
C LEU A 237 7.04 -29.18 -3.25
N LEU A 238 5.99 -29.02 -4.07
CA LEU A 238 4.59 -29.20 -3.65
C LEU A 238 4.21 -30.68 -3.48
N ALA A 239 4.82 -31.58 -4.26
CA ALA A 239 4.65 -33.03 -4.15
C ALA A 239 5.35 -33.60 -2.90
N LEU A 240 6.42 -32.94 -2.45
CA LEU A 240 7.01 -33.11 -1.12
C LEU A 240 6.14 -32.38 -0.09
N GLY A 241 4.94 -32.91 0.17
CA GLY A 241 4.01 -32.38 1.18
C GLY A 241 4.68 -32.19 2.56
N PRO A 242 4.06 -31.41 3.47
CA PRO A 242 4.66 -31.08 4.76
C PRO A 242 5.06 -32.37 5.49
N LYS A 243 6.34 -32.45 5.89
CA LYS A 243 6.87 -33.58 6.68
C LYS A 243 5.91 -33.85 7.85
N PRO A 244 5.41 -35.09 8.03
CA PRO A 244 4.57 -35.40 9.17
C PRO A 244 5.34 -35.07 10.45
N LEU A 245 4.68 -34.32 11.35
CA LEU A 245 5.20 -34.05 12.68
C LEU A 245 5.39 -35.39 13.38
N THR A 246 6.65 -35.77 13.61
CA THR A 246 6.96 -36.92 14.45
C THR A 246 6.42 -36.65 15.86
N PRO A 247 5.65 -37.57 16.46
CA PRO A 247 5.13 -37.36 17.82
C PRO A 247 6.32 -37.31 18.78
N ARG A 248 6.39 -36.24 19.58
CA ARG A 248 7.29 -36.17 20.74
C ARG A 248 6.97 -37.35 21.65
N SER A 249 7.90 -38.26 21.82
CA SER A 249 7.84 -39.28 22.87
C SER A 249 7.77 -38.59 24.22
N SER A 250 6.63 -38.72 24.88
CA SER A 250 6.47 -38.43 26.29
C SER A 250 7.27 -39.47 27.09
N ASN A 251 8.50 -39.12 27.48
CA ASN A 251 9.19 -39.81 28.56
C ASN A 251 8.52 -39.44 29.89
N SER A 252 7.49 -40.18 30.27
CA SER A 252 7.10 -40.34 31.67
C SER A 252 7.82 -41.56 32.22
N GLN A 253 8.96 -41.35 32.86
CA GLN A 253 9.55 -42.34 33.75
C GLN A 253 8.66 -42.44 34.99
N LEU A 254 7.88 -43.53 35.05
CA LEU A 254 7.41 -44.11 36.31
C LEU A 254 8.55 -45.01 36.80
N ALA A 255 9.28 -44.54 37.81
CA ALA A 255 10.15 -45.38 38.63
C ALA A 255 9.37 -45.74 39.90
N VAL A 256 8.88 -46.99 39.95
CA VAL A 256 8.50 -47.70 41.18
C VAL A 256 9.30 -49.01 41.12
N GLY A 257 10.11 -49.24 42.14
CA GLY A 257 11.01 -50.39 42.27
C GLY A 257 12.24 -50.02 43.07
#